data_AF-A0A5C8NDW3-F1
#
_entry.id   AF-A0A5C8NDW3-F1
#
_cell.length_a   1.000
_cell.length_b   1.000
_cell.length_c   1.000
_cell.angle_alpha   90.00
_cell.angle_beta   90.00
_cell.angle_gamma   90.00
#
_symmetry.space_group_name_H-M   'P 1'
#
loop_
_entity.id
_entity.type
_entity.pdbx_description
1 polymer ?
#
loop_
_entity_poly.entity_id
_entity_poly.type
_entity_poly.pdbx_seq_one_letter_code
_entity_poly.pdbx_strand_id
1 'polypeptide(L)'
;MGYVIAVLIDIMVLGGFAIYYAHNEWFINIASGKAVYFWDVLLFALIGFIYGIIVMLGTRKFPRIAGIFHYVIAWIISGFIYLIINYGIFDGLGSLLNNEQINIVIHIIIISILSLFIFNSRIRIFKQQNDF
;
A
#
# COMPACT_ATOMS: atom_id res chain seq x y z
N MET A 1 3.59 8.73 18.17
CA MET A 1 2.24 8.47 17.60
C MET A 1 2.28 8.28 16.08
N GLY A 2 2.96 9.16 15.31
CA GLY A 2 2.99 9.07 13.83
C GLY A 2 3.54 7.76 13.24
N TYR A 3 4.55 7.16 13.87
CA TYR A 3 5.10 5.86 13.43
C TYR A 3 4.07 4.72 13.48
N VAL A 4 3.36 4.59 14.60
CA VAL A 4 2.34 3.55 14.78
C VAL A 4 1.23 3.71 13.75
N ILE A 5 0.79 4.95 13.50
CA ILE A 5 -0.22 5.24 12.49
C ILE A 5 0.26 4.84 11.10
N ALA A 6 1.49 5.18 10.72
CA ALA A 6 2.06 4.81 9.42
C ALA A 6 2.12 3.29 9.24
N VAL A 7 2.59 2.56 10.26
CA VAL A 7 2.63 1.08 10.23
C VAL A 7 1.23 0.48 10.10
N LEU A 8 0.23 1.00 10.83
CA LEU A 8 -1.14 0.52 10.72
C LEU A 8 -1.71 0.75 9.32
N ILE A 9 -1.49 1.92 8.73
CA ILE A 9 -1.90 2.23 7.35
C ILE A 9 -1.25 1.23 6.38
N ASP A 10 0.05 0.98 6.53
CA ASP A 10 0.78 0.05 5.67
C ASP A 10 0.21 -1.37 5.75
N ILE A 11 -0.09 -1.86 6.97
CA ILE A 11 -0.70 -3.18 7.19
C ILE A 11 -2.11 -3.22 6.60
N MET A 12 -2.91 -2.17 6.76
CA MET A 12 -4.27 -2.11 6.18
C MET A 12 -4.22 -2.16 4.65
N VAL A 13 -3.30 -1.43 4.03
CA VAL A 13 -3.17 -1.38 2.57
C VAL A 13 -2.63 -2.70 2.02
N LEU A 14 -1.50 -3.19 2.55
CA LEU A 14 -0.89 -4.43 2.08
C LEU A 14 -1.76 -5.65 2.40
N GLY A 15 -2.26 -5.73 3.63
CA GLY A 15 -3.11 -6.80 4.10
C GLY A 15 -4.46 -6.81 3.37
N GLY A 16 -5.10 -5.65 3.23
CA GLY A 16 -6.38 -5.53 2.51
C GLY A 16 -6.26 -5.94 1.05
N PHE A 17 -5.22 -5.50 0.35
CA PHE A 17 -4.98 -5.88 -1.04
C PHE A 17 -4.72 -7.38 -1.19
N ALA A 18 -3.83 -7.93 -0.36
CA ALA A 18 -3.49 -9.34 -0.41
C ALA A 18 -4.67 -10.25 -0.06
N ILE A 19 -5.49 -9.87 0.93
CA ILE A 19 -6.71 -10.60 1.27
C ILE A 19 -7.69 -10.52 0.13
N TYR A 20 -7.97 -9.33 -0.42
CA TYR A 20 -8.90 -9.21 -1.54
C TYR A 20 -8.52 -10.15 -2.69
N TYR A 21 -7.23 -10.21 -3.03
CA TYR A 21 -6.73 -11.11 -4.06
C TYR A 21 -6.85 -12.59 -3.65
N ALA A 22 -6.29 -12.97 -2.50
CA ALA A 22 -6.27 -14.36 -2.05
C ALA A 22 -7.69 -14.91 -1.77
N HIS A 23 -8.59 -14.06 -1.28
CA HIS A 23 -9.99 -14.39 -1.04
C HIS A 23 -10.67 -14.82 -2.34
N ASN A 24 -10.63 -13.95 -3.36
CA ASN A 24 -11.32 -14.15 -4.62
C ASN A 24 -10.72 -15.29 -5.45
N GLU A 25 -9.39 -15.39 -5.48
CA GLU A 25 -8.72 -16.37 -6.32
C GLU A 25 -8.63 -17.76 -5.65
N TRP A 26 -8.37 -17.82 -4.35
CA TRP A 26 -7.98 -19.06 -3.67
C TRP A 26 -8.97 -19.46 -2.59
N PHE A 27 -9.22 -18.62 -1.58
CA PHE A 27 -9.93 -19.07 -0.39
C PHE A 27 -11.39 -19.44 -0.66
N ILE A 28 -12.10 -18.70 -1.54
CA ILE A 28 -13.46 -19.08 -1.96
C ILE A 28 -13.50 -20.48 -2.58
N ASN A 29 -12.44 -20.87 -3.30
CA ASN A 29 -12.39 -22.14 -4.05
C ASN A 29 -11.94 -23.33 -3.17
N ILE A 30 -11.25 -23.07 -2.06
CA ILE A 30 -10.60 -24.12 -1.25
C ILE A 30 -11.27 -24.29 0.12
N ALA A 31 -11.86 -23.22 0.67
CA ALA A 31 -12.43 -23.22 2.02
C ALA A 31 -13.96 -23.30 2.02
N SER A 32 -14.52 -24.03 2.99
CA SER A 32 -15.96 -24.22 3.09
C SER A 32 -16.67 -23.06 3.79
N GLY A 33 -17.60 -22.39 3.12
CA GLY A 33 -18.52 -21.43 3.72
C GLY A 33 -17.82 -20.34 4.55
N LYS A 34 -18.10 -20.27 5.85
CA LYS A 34 -17.51 -19.25 6.75
C LYS A 34 -16.02 -19.45 7.04
N ALA A 35 -15.43 -20.60 6.69
CA ALA A 35 -14.01 -20.84 6.87
C ALA A 35 -13.14 -19.91 6.01
N VAL A 36 -13.68 -19.39 4.90
CA VAL A 36 -13.00 -18.40 4.04
C VAL A 36 -12.53 -17.19 4.86
N TYR A 37 -13.40 -16.64 5.73
CA TYR A 37 -13.06 -15.48 6.56
C TYR A 37 -12.02 -15.77 7.64
N PHE A 38 -11.93 -17.02 8.10
CA PHE A 38 -10.85 -17.41 9.01
C PHE A 38 -9.49 -17.31 8.30
N TRP A 39 -9.41 -17.76 7.04
CA TRP A 39 -8.21 -17.64 6.23
C TRP A 39 -7.85 -16.19 5.91
N ASP A 40 -8.85 -15.33 5.67
CA ASP A 40 -8.63 -13.88 5.49
C ASP A 40 -7.94 -13.24 6.70
N VAL A 41 -8.48 -13.47 7.91
CA VAL A 41 -7.91 -12.91 9.15
C VAL A 41 -6.52 -13.47 9.41
N LEU A 42 -6.30 -14.77 9.18
CA LEU A 42 -5.00 -15.40 9.33
C LEU A 42 -3.96 -14.78 8.39
N LEU A 43 -4.33 -14.56 7.12
CA LEU A 43 -3.47 -13.91 6.14
C LEU A 43 -3.19 -12.46 6.51
N PHE A 44 -4.18 -11.71 7.01
CA PHE A 44 -3.99 -10.33 7.50
C PHE A 44 -2.92 -10.27 8.59
N ALA A 45 -3.06 -11.14 9.60
CA ALA A 45 -2.15 -11.20 10.73
C ALA A 45 -0.73 -11.60 10.29
N LEU A 46 -0.63 -12.57 9.37
CA LEU A 46 0.65 -13.00 8.81
C LEU A 46 1.36 -11.85 8.05
N ILE A 47 0.63 -11.10 7.25
CA ILE A 47 1.18 -9.94 6.52
C ILE A 47 1.65 -8.86 7.49
N GLY A 48 0.85 -8.56 8.52
CA GLY A 48 1.26 -7.61 9.56
C GLY A 48 2.56 -8.03 10.25
N PHE A 49 2.68 -9.31 10.58
CA PHE A 49 3.88 -9.88 11.20
C PHE A 49 5.10 -9.79 10.26
N ILE A 50 4.96 -10.21 9.00
CA ILE A 50 6.03 -10.16 8.00
C ILE A 50 6.46 -8.71 7.74
N TYR A 51 5.50 -7.80 7.59
CA TYR A 51 5.76 -6.37 7.40
C TYR A 51 6.60 -5.79 8.55
N GLY A 52 6.22 -6.09 9.80
CA GLY A 52 6.97 -5.67 10.98
C GLY A 52 8.43 -6.14 10.95
N ILE A 53 8.66 -7.41 10.58
CA ILE A 53 10.02 -7.96 10.41
C ILE A 53 10.79 -7.21 9.31
N ILE A 54 10.17 -6.99 8.15
CA ILE A 54 10.81 -6.30 7.01
C ILE A 54 11.22 -4.88 7.41
N VAL A 55 10.34 -4.14 8.07
CA VAL A 55 10.65 -2.77 8.52
C VAL A 55 11.77 -2.79 9.55
N MET A 56 11.71 -3.67 10.55
CA MET A 56 12.71 -3.75 11.62
C MET A 56 14.10 -4.14 11.10
N LEU A 57 14.18 -5.15 10.23
CA LEU A 57 15.46 -5.64 9.68
C LEU A 57 15.96 -4.76 8.54
N GLY A 58 15.07 -4.33 7.65
CA GLY A 58 15.40 -3.56 6.47
C GLY A 58 15.96 -2.18 6.82
N THR A 59 15.34 -1.48 7.77
CA THR A 59 15.82 -0.15 8.18
C THR A 59 17.20 -0.19 8.82
N ARG A 60 17.51 -1.24 9.60
CA ARG A 60 18.79 -1.40 10.30
C ARG A 60 19.92 -1.93 9.42
N LYS A 61 19.66 -2.95 8.60
CA LYS A 61 20.70 -3.65 7.82
C LYS A 61 20.79 -3.21 6.36
N PHE A 62 19.68 -2.77 5.76
CA PHE A 62 19.60 -2.49 4.32
C PHE A 62 18.83 -1.18 4.04
N PRO A 63 19.34 -0.01 4.50
CA PRO A 63 18.58 1.23 4.48
C PRO A 63 18.16 1.69 3.08
N ARG A 64 18.94 1.37 2.04
CA ARG A 64 18.57 1.66 0.64
C ARG A 64 17.39 0.80 0.17
N ILE A 65 17.40 -0.50 0.48
CA ILE A 65 16.32 -1.43 0.10
C ILE A 65 15.04 -1.08 0.86
N ALA A 66 15.15 -0.79 2.16
CA ALA A 66 14.03 -0.28 2.94
C ALA A 66 13.47 1.03 2.37
N GLY A 67 14.33 1.94 1.91
CA GLY A 67 13.91 3.15 1.21
C GLY A 67 13.06 2.86 -0.04
N ILE A 68 13.49 1.94 -0.90
CA ILE A 68 12.72 1.53 -2.08
C ILE A 68 11.39 0.93 -1.67
N PHE A 69 11.38 0.04 -0.68
CA PHE A 69 10.16 -0.58 -0.16
C PHE A 69 9.16 0.46 0.37
N HIS A 70 9.61 1.42 1.16
CA HIS A 70 8.77 2.52 1.64
C HIS A 70 8.25 3.41 0.51
N TYR A 71 9.05 3.63 -0.55
CA TYR A 71 8.59 4.36 -1.73
C TYR A 71 7.49 3.59 -2.47
N VAL A 72 7.66 2.28 -2.70
CA VAL A 72 6.64 1.45 -3.36
C VAL A 72 5.32 1.49 -2.60
N ILE A 73 5.36 1.37 -1.27
CA ILE A 73 4.13 1.46 -0.47
C ILE A 73 3.53 2.88 -0.53
N ALA A 74 4.36 3.93 -0.50
CA ALA A 74 3.89 5.30 -0.68
C ALA A 74 3.20 5.49 -2.04
N TRP A 75 3.73 4.87 -3.09
CA TRP A 75 3.17 4.87 -4.44
C TRP A 75 1.81 4.17 -4.50
N ILE A 76 1.69 3.00 -3.87
CA ILE A 76 0.42 2.27 -3.76
C ILE A 76 -0.61 3.12 -3.00
N ILE A 77 -0.25 3.69 -1.85
CA ILE A 77 -1.13 4.57 -1.06
C ILE A 77 -1.59 5.78 -1.89
N SER A 78 -0.66 6.45 -2.58
CA SER A 78 -1.00 7.57 -3.47
C SER A 78 -1.96 7.13 -4.58
N GLY A 79 -1.75 5.96 -5.18
CA GLY A 79 -2.64 5.41 -6.19
C GLY A 79 -4.05 5.19 -5.65
N PHE A 80 -4.18 4.57 -4.48
CA PHE A 80 -5.48 4.37 -3.83
C PHE A 80 -6.20 5.69 -3.53
N ILE A 81 -5.51 6.66 -2.92
CA ILE A 81 -6.09 7.98 -2.63
C ILE A 81 -6.51 8.66 -3.92
N TYR A 82 -5.65 8.64 -4.94
CA TYR A 82 -5.93 9.24 -6.23
C TYR A 82 -7.16 8.61 -6.89
N LEU A 83 -7.27 7.28 -6.90
CA LEU A 83 -8.43 6.57 -7.44
C LEU A 83 -9.70 6.90 -6.66
N ILE A 84 -9.67 6.87 -5.32
CA ILE A 84 -10.85 7.20 -4.49
C ILE A 84 -11.35 8.62 -4.79
N ILE A 85 -10.44 9.59 -4.91
CA ILE A 85 -10.80 10.97 -5.24
C ILE A 85 -11.42 11.04 -6.64
N ASN A 86 -10.81 10.39 -7.62
CA ASN A 86 -11.31 10.46 -9.00
C ASN A 86 -12.66 9.76 -9.17
N TYR A 87 -12.84 8.57 -8.62
CA TYR A 87 -14.13 7.86 -8.68
C TYR A 87 -15.19 8.50 -7.79
N GLY A 88 -14.80 9.07 -6.64
CA GLY A 88 -15.75 9.71 -5.72
C GLY A 88 -16.23 11.09 -6.17
N ILE A 89 -15.42 11.82 -6.95
CA ILE A 89 -15.74 13.19 -7.38
C ILE A 89 -16.09 13.27 -8.87
N PHE A 90 -15.41 12.51 -9.72
CA PHE A 90 -15.48 12.63 -11.18
C PHE A 90 -16.04 11.39 -11.90
N ASP A 91 -16.58 10.41 -11.15
CA ASP A 91 -17.16 9.16 -11.68
C ASP A 91 -16.21 8.37 -12.60
N GLY A 92 -14.90 8.45 -12.31
CA GLY A 92 -13.88 7.69 -13.01
C GLY A 92 -12.56 8.43 -13.18
N LEU A 93 -11.60 7.78 -13.84
CA LEU A 93 -10.38 8.42 -14.29
C LEU A 93 -10.70 9.31 -15.50
N GLY A 94 -10.80 10.61 -15.28
CA GLY A 94 -11.09 11.58 -16.34
C GLY A 94 -10.05 11.53 -17.46
N SER A 95 -10.50 11.70 -18.71
CA SER A 95 -9.62 11.80 -19.87
C SER A 95 -8.90 13.16 -19.89
N LEU A 96 -7.69 13.19 -19.33
CA LEU A 96 -6.79 14.36 -19.36
C LEU A 96 -6.26 14.62 -20.77
N LEU A 97 -6.18 13.58 -21.61
CA LEU A 97 -5.68 13.64 -22.99
C LEU A 97 -6.57 12.83 -23.94
N ASN A 98 -6.55 13.20 -25.22
CA ASN A 98 -7.32 12.55 -26.29
C ASN A 98 -6.69 11.24 -26.83
N ASN A 99 -5.89 10.56 -26.01
CA ASN A 99 -5.31 9.26 -26.33
C ASN A 99 -5.27 8.43 -25.05
N GLU A 100 -5.93 7.28 -25.06
CA GLU A 100 -6.14 6.44 -23.87
C GLU A 100 -4.82 5.94 -23.25
N GLN A 101 -3.87 5.49 -24.07
CA GLN A 101 -2.57 5.00 -23.59
C GLN A 101 -1.77 6.13 -22.93
N ILE A 102 -1.72 7.29 -23.58
CA ILE A 102 -1.02 8.46 -23.02
C ILE A 102 -1.75 8.95 -21.76
N ASN A 103 -3.08 8.89 -21.73
CA ASN A 103 -3.88 9.26 -20.56
C ASN A 103 -3.51 8.41 -19.33
N ILE A 104 -3.42 7.08 -19.49
CA ILE A 104 -2.99 6.16 -18.42
C ILE A 104 -1.58 6.54 -17.93
N VAL A 105 -0.65 6.81 -18.85
CA VAL A 105 0.71 7.23 -18.49
C VAL A 105 0.71 8.52 -17.68
N ILE A 106 -0.12 9.51 -18.04
CA ILE A 106 -0.24 10.76 -17.28
C ILE A 106 -0.76 10.49 -15.86
N HIS A 107 -1.79 9.66 -15.69
CA HIS A 107 -2.27 9.30 -14.35
C HIS A 107 -1.17 8.63 -13.51
N ILE A 108 -0.38 7.72 -14.10
CA ILE A 108 0.76 7.08 -13.44
C ILE A 108 1.82 8.11 -13.03
N ILE A 109 2.11 9.10 -13.89
CA ILE A 109 3.05 10.19 -13.57
C ILE A 109 2.52 11.02 -12.40
N ILE A 110 1.23 11.38 -12.40
CA ILE A 110 0.59 12.13 -11.31
C ILE A 110 0.71 11.35 -9.99
N ILE A 111 0.35 10.07 -9.98
CA ILE A 111 0.47 9.19 -8.80
C ILE A 111 1.93 9.15 -8.32
N SER A 112 2.88 9.05 -9.25
CA SER A 112 4.32 9.01 -8.93
C SER A 112 4.79 10.30 -8.27
N ILE A 113 4.37 11.46 -8.78
CA ILE A 113 4.68 12.75 -8.17
C ILE A 113 4.06 12.87 -6.78
N LEU A 114 2.78 12.51 -6.62
CA LEU A 114 2.09 12.50 -5.32
C LEU A 114 2.79 11.58 -4.30
N SER A 115 3.29 10.44 -4.77
CA SER A 115 3.97 9.47 -3.91
C SER A 115 5.25 10.00 -3.27
N LEU A 116 5.93 10.95 -3.92
CA LEU A 116 7.12 11.59 -3.35
C LEU A 116 6.80 12.37 -2.08
N PHE A 117 5.63 13.02 -2.01
CA PHE A 117 5.19 13.76 -0.81
C PHE A 117 4.91 12.82 0.36
N ILE A 118 4.22 11.71 0.10
CA ILE A 118 3.95 10.67 1.10
C ILE A 118 5.26 10.01 1.54
N PHE A 119 6.12 9.66 0.60
CA PHE A 119 7.42 9.03 0.86
C PHE A 119 8.32 9.91 1.74
N ASN A 120 8.45 11.20 1.44
CA ASN A 120 9.25 12.12 2.24
C ASN A 120 8.69 12.30 3.66
N SER A 121 7.37 12.28 3.81
CA SER A 121 6.73 12.30 5.14
C SER A 121 7.01 11.01 5.90
N ARG A 122 6.96 9.86 5.23
CA ARG A 122 7.31 8.56 5.82
C ARG A 122 8.77 8.50 6.25
N ILE A 123 9.72 8.88 5.40
CA ILE A 123 11.15 8.88 5.78
C ILE A 123 11.37 9.65 7.09
N ARG A 124 10.73 10.81 7.24
CA ARG A 124 10.84 11.62 8.47
C ARG A 124 10.30 10.86 9.69
N ILE A 125 9.13 10.24 9.57
CA ILE A 125 8.50 9.45 10.63
C ILE A 125 9.36 8.26 11.04
N PHE A 126 9.88 7.49 10.07
CA PHE A 126 10.67 6.28 10.33
C PHE A 126 12.11 6.59 10.80
N LYS A 127 12.68 7.74 10.42
CA LYS A 127 13.97 8.20 10.97
C LYS A 127 13.84 8.63 12.43
N GLN A 128 12.83 9.42 12.77
CA GLN A 128 12.60 9.91 14.13
C GLN A 128 12.42 8.78 15.16
N GLN A 129 11.96 7.59 14.73
CA GLN A 129 11.84 6.41 15.59
C GLN A 129 13.19 5.70 15.82
N ASN A 130 14.14 5.77 14.88
CA ASN A 130 15.43 5.09 14.98
C ASN A 130 16.50 5.90 15.76
N ASP A 131 16.20 7.17 16.07
CA ASP A 131 17.07 8.06 16.87
C ASP A 131 16.79 7.95 18.40
N PHE A 132 15.88 7.07 18.81
CA PHE A 132 15.61 6.67 20.20
C PHE A 132 16.03 5.20 20.41
#